data_AF-A0A0F9D7X1-F1
#
_entry.id   AF-A0A0F9D7X1-F1
#
_cell.length_a   1.000
_cell.length_b   1.000
_cell.length_c   1.000
_cell.angle_alpha   90.00
_cell.angle_beta   90.00
_cell.angle_gamma   90.00
#
_symmetry.space_group_name_H-M   'P 1'
#
loop_
_entity.id
_entity.type
_entity.pdbx_description
1 polymer ?
#
loop_
_entity_poly.entity_id
_entity_poly.type
_entity_poly.pdbx_seq_one_letter_code
_entity_poly.pdbx_strand_id
1 'polypeptide(L)'
;MNTVVLSTRKYKAGYEVREELCRTDYEAVPLSGEVDEEMQEIIDYISTPSDVIVKSAYTPSGDYIGNGKDACFLVVKRGIKPEKRSPTSNVCSIGWCEKEQKWYGWSHRAIYGFGVGDVVKEGDCTASSGYTESYLREHPEDDTSLRVGFTAKDLIDAKIMAMAFAASVS
;
A
#
# COMPACT_ATOMS: atom_id res chain seq x y z
N MET A 1 17.94 1.73 3.95
CA MET A 1 18.24 1.95 2.53
C MET A 1 18.44 3.43 2.29
N ASN A 2 19.63 3.81 1.81
CA ASN A 2 19.86 5.15 1.30
C ASN A 2 19.42 5.18 -0.17
N THR A 3 18.43 6.03 -0.45
CA THR A 3 17.88 6.19 -1.80
C THR A 3 18.24 7.56 -2.33
N VAL A 4 18.78 7.60 -3.56
CA VAL A 4 19.10 8.86 -4.25
C VAL A 4 18.19 9.00 -5.46
N VAL A 5 17.41 10.09 -5.53
CA VAL A 5 16.58 10.38 -6.70
C VAL A 5 17.48 10.82 -7.86
N LEU A 6 17.50 10.04 -8.95
CA LEU A 6 18.27 10.32 -10.16
C LEU A 6 17.52 11.24 -11.11
N SER A 7 16.21 11.00 -11.29
CA SER A 7 15.35 11.85 -12.11
C SER A 7 13.88 11.78 -11.68
N THR A 8 13.12 12.83 -12.01
CA THR A 8 11.68 12.90 -11.73
C THR A 8 10.93 13.31 -12.98
N ARG A 9 9.94 12.50 -13.37
CA ARG A 9 9.00 12.80 -14.46
C ARG A 9 7.61 13.07 -13.89
N LYS A 10 7.14 14.31 -14.05
CA LYS A 10 5.79 14.72 -13.64
C LYS A 10 4.78 14.49 -14.74
N TYR A 11 3.62 13.93 -14.40
CA TYR A 11 2.52 13.70 -15.33
C TYR A 11 1.38 14.67 -15.05
N LYS A 12 0.76 15.18 -16.13
CA LYS A 12 -0.40 16.09 -16.05
C LYS A 12 -1.59 15.50 -15.29
N ALA A 13 -1.65 14.17 -15.19
CA ALA A 13 -2.69 13.45 -14.46
C ALA A 13 -2.56 13.59 -12.92
N GLY A 14 -1.49 14.20 -12.39
CA GLY A 14 -1.36 14.47 -10.96
C GLY A 14 -0.57 13.41 -10.19
N TYR A 15 0.44 12.80 -10.82
CA TYR A 15 1.43 11.97 -10.15
C TYR A 15 2.80 12.18 -10.79
N GLU A 16 3.86 11.74 -10.12
CA GLU A 16 5.21 11.75 -10.63
C GLU A 16 5.86 10.37 -10.54
N VAL A 17 6.77 10.07 -11.46
CA VAL A 17 7.59 8.86 -11.43
C VAL A 17 9.02 9.29 -11.19
N ARG A 18 9.64 8.73 -10.16
CA ARG A 18 11.05 8.94 -9.82
C ARG A 18 11.84 7.72 -10.25
N GLU A 19 12.99 7.96 -10.85
CA GLU A 19 14.03 6.97 -11.03
C GLU A 19 15.02 7.13 -9.88
N GLU A 20 15.20 6.07 -9.10
CA GLU A 20 15.86 6.12 -7.80
C GLU A 20 16.98 5.09 -7.76
N LEU A 21 18.18 5.51 -7.35
CA LEU A 21 19.29 4.61 -7.05
C LEU A 21 19.15 4.11 -5.61
N CYS A 22 18.88 2.82 -5.47
CA CYS A 22 18.84 2.13 -4.20
C CYS A 22 20.11 1.31 -4.05
N ARG A 23 20.95 1.67 -3.07
CA ARG A 23 22.09 0.84 -2.69
C ARG A 23 21.61 -0.23 -1.73
N THR A 24 21.88 -1.48 -2.09
CA THR A 24 21.61 -2.65 -1.25
C THR A 24 22.86 -2.98 -0.45
N ASP A 25 22.67 -3.20 0.84
CA ASP A 25 23.68 -3.52 1.84
C ASP A 25 23.20 -4.68 2.72
N TYR A 26 22.63 -5.69 2.08
CA TYR A 26 22.11 -6.86 2.78
C TYR A 26 23.24 -7.74 3.30
N GLU A 27 23.03 -8.34 4.46
CA GLU A 27 23.87 -9.39 5.02
C GLU A 27 23.14 -10.73 4.84
N ALA A 28 23.74 -11.65 4.11
CA ALA A 28 23.20 -13.00 3.97
C ALA A 28 23.54 -13.82 5.21
N VAL A 29 22.52 -14.40 5.86
CA VAL A 29 22.68 -15.23 7.06
C VAL A 29 22.07 -16.61 6.79
N PRO A 30 22.80 -17.72 7.05
CA PRO A 30 22.25 -19.06 6.91
C PRO A 30 21.14 -19.31 7.94
N LEU A 31 20.02 -19.89 7.50
CA LEU A 31 18.87 -20.15 8.37
C LEU A 31 19.11 -21.35 9.33
N SER A 32 19.93 -22.32 8.91
CA SER A 32 20.29 -23.50 9.69
C SER A 32 21.44 -24.26 9.00
N GLY A 33 22.15 -25.10 9.75
CA GLY A 33 23.22 -25.97 9.23
C GLY A 33 24.61 -25.39 9.45
N GLU A 34 25.63 -26.23 9.20
CA GLU A 34 27.03 -25.79 9.20
C GLU A 34 27.33 -25.03 7.89
N VAL A 35 28.16 -24.00 7.99
CA VAL A 35 28.61 -23.22 6.84
C VAL A 35 29.93 -23.83 6.37
N ASP A 36 29.88 -24.51 5.23
CA ASP A 36 31.09 -24.96 4.53
C ASP A 36 31.62 -23.85 3.60
N GLU A 37 32.76 -24.12 2.96
CA GLU A 37 33.44 -23.14 2.09
C GLU A 37 32.56 -22.71 0.90
N GLU A 38 31.82 -23.64 0.29
CA GLU A 38 30.91 -23.34 -0.83
C GLU A 38 29.76 -22.42 -0.39
N MET A 39 29.18 -22.69 0.78
CA MET A 39 28.14 -21.83 1.35
C MET A 39 28.67 -20.44 1.71
N GLN A 40 29.90 -20.35 2.22
CA GLN A 40 30.53 -19.07 2.55
C GLN A 40 30.73 -18.20 1.31
N GLU A 41 31.14 -18.79 0.18
CA GLU A 41 31.28 -18.05 -1.09
C GLU A 41 29.95 -17.44 -1.56
N ILE A 42 28.85 -18.20 -1.43
CA ILE A 42 27.50 -17.71 -1.78
C ILE A 42 27.08 -16.56 -0.85
N ILE A 43 27.33 -16.70 0.46
CA ILE A 43 27.05 -15.66 1.46
C ILE A 43 27.79 -14.37 1.11
N ASP A 44 29.08 -14.45 0.82
CA ASP A 44 29.92 -13.30 0.48
C ASP A 44 29.44 -12.62 -0.81
N TYR A 45 29.08 -13.42 -1.83
CA TYR A 45 28.56 -12.91 -3.09
C TYR A 45 27.22 -12.16 -2.91
N ILE A 46 26.26 -12.74 -2.19
CA ILE A 46 24.95 -12.13 -1.94
C ILE A 46 25.08 -10.87 -1.06
N SER A 47 26.03 -10.89 -0.13
CA SER A 47 26.28 -9.76 0.78
C SER A 47 27.06 -8.63 0.11
N THR A 48 27.55 -8.83 -1.12
CA THR A 48 28.26 -7.78 -1.86
C THR A 48 27.29 -6.64 -2.18
N PRO A 49 27.58 -5.39 -1.74
CA PRO A 49 26.69 -4.27 -1.99
C PRO A 49 26.47 -4.05 -3.48
N SER A 50 25.21 -3.89 -3.87
CA SER A 50 24.85 -3.65 -5.27
C SER A 50 23.90 -2.47 -5.41
N ASP A 51 24.05 -1.76 -6.53
CA ASP A 51 23.22 -0.62 -6.87
C ASP A 51 22.09 -1.05 -7.79
N VAL A 52 20.84 -0.73 -7.41
CA VAL A 52 19.65 -1.06 -8.18
C VAL A 52 18.91 0.22 -8.52
N ILE A 53 18.54 0.38 -9.79
CA ILE A 53 17.70 1.49 -10.23
C ILE A 53 16.23 1.07 -10.15
N VAL A 54 15.45 1.77 -9.34
CA VAL A 54 14.01 1.52 -9.13
C VAL A 54 13.19 2.65 -9.72
N LYS A 55 12.02 2.32 -10.29
CA LYS A 55 11.05 3.29 -10.80
C LYS A 55 9.79 3.27 -9.95
N SER A 56 9.64 4.32 -9.15
CA SER A 56 8.59 4.47 -8.15
C SER A 56 7.68 5.64 -8.50
N ALA A 57 6.38 5.50 -8.26
CA ALA A 57 5.40 6.54 -8.48
C ALA A 57 4.96 7.16 -7.16
N TYR A 58 4.79 8.48 -7.17
CA TYR A 58 4.45 9.28 -5.99
C TYR A 58 3.36 10.29 -6.31
N THR A 59 2.59 10.68 -5.29
CA THR A 59 1.73 11.86 -5.35
C THR A 59 2.59 13.13 -5.40
N PRO A 60 2.04 14.30 -5.79
CA PRO A 60 2.77 15.57 -5.74
C PRO A 60 3.21 15.97 -4.33
N SER A 61 2.55 15.46 -3.28
CA SER A 61 2.95 15.62 -1.87
C SER A 61 4.10 14.70 -1.45
N GLY A 62 4.50 13.75 -2.31
CA GLY A 62 5.59 12.81 -2.06
C GLY A 62 5.15 11.48 -1.43
N ASP A 63 3.85 11.19 -1.37
CA ASP A 63 3.35 9.92 -0.86
C ASP A 63 3.50 8.81 -1.90
N TYR A 64 4.02 7.66 -1.49
CA TYR A 64 4.30 6.54 -2.40
C TYR A 64 3.01 5.88 -2.90
N ILE A 65 2.85 5.74 -4.22
CA ILE A 65 1.67 5.12 -4.85
C ILE A 65 1.93 3.64 -5.20
N GLY A 66 3.17 3.31 -5.60
CA GLY A 66 3.50 2.02 -6.20
C GLY A 66 4.48 2.21 -7.37
N ASN A 67 4.38 1.38 -8.40
CA ASN A 67 5.15 1.58 -9.62
C ASN A 67 4.39 2.48 -10.64
N GLY A 68 5.05 2.84 -11.75
CA GLY A 68 4.44 3.69 -12.78
C GLY A 68 3.20 3.10 -13.47
N LYS A 69 3.09 1.77 -13.56
CA LYS A 69 1.89 1.10 -14.13
C LYS A 69 0.72 1.19 -13.16
N ASP A 70 0.97 1.02 -11.86
CA ASP A 70 -0.05 1.13 -10.81
C ASP A 70 -0.61 2.55 -10.77
N ALA A 71 0.26 3.56 -10.78
CA ALA A 71 -0.16 4.96 -10.82
C ALA A 71 -0.94 5.30 -12.10
N CYS A 72 -0.54 4.77 -13.26
CA CYS A 72 -1.31 4.94 -14.49
C CYS A 72 -2.70 4.27 -14.38
N PHE A 73 -2.80 3.07 -13.82
CA PHE A 73 -4.08 2.39 -13.63
C PHE A 73 -5.00 3.16 -12.67
N LEU A 74 -4.50 3.53 -11.49
CA LEU A 74 -5.29 4.23 -10.46
C LEU A 74 -5.67 5.64 -10.92
N VAL A 75 -4.70 6.44 -11.35
CA VAL A 75 -4.93 7.87 -11.62
C VAL A 75 -5.54 8.10 -12.99
N VAL A 76 -5.00 7.47 -14.05
CA VAL A 76 -5.43 7.75 -15.43
C VAL A 76 -6.63 6.90 -15.82
N LYS A 77 -6.57 5.59 -15.58
CA LYS A 77 -7.65 4.68 -16.03
C LYS A 77 -8.88 4.74 -15.11
N ARG A 78 -8.67 4.82 -13.79
CA ARG A 78 -9.77 4.84 -12.81
C ARG A 78 -10.16 6.25 -12.34
N GLY A 79 -9.33 7.26 -12.56
CA GLY A 79 -9.61 8.62 -12.09
C GLY A 79 -9.52 8.80 -10.58
N ILE A 80 -8.81 7.90 -9.88
CA ILE A 80 -8.64 7.90 -8.44
C ILE A 80 -7.49 8.83 -8.07
N LYS A 81 -7.71 9.73 -7.11
CA LYS A 81 -6.67 10.57 -6.48
C LYS A 81 -6.10 9.83 -5.28
N PRO A 82 -4.89 9.24 -5.35
CA PRO A 82 -4.38 8.37 -4.30
C PRO A 82 -3.94 9.16 -3.07
N GLU A 83 -4.16 8.57 -1.91
CA GLU A 83 -3.72 9.06 -0.61
C GLU A 83 -3.43 7.90 0.35
N LYS A 84 -2.68 8.20 1.40
CA LYS A 84 -2.43 7.25 2.49
C LYS A 84 -3.69 7.07 3.32
N ARG A 85 -3.99 5.83 3.72
CA ARG A 85 -5.12 5.56 4.64
C ARG A 85 -4.90 6.16 6.03
N SER A 86 -3.65 6.24 6.48
CA SER A 86 -3.25 6.88 7.73
C SER A 86 -1.93 7.64 7.55
N PRO A 87 -1.61 8.61 8.41
CA PRO A 87 -0.32 9.29 8.39
C PRO A 87 0.88 8.33 8.51
N THR A 88 0.71 7.24 9.26
CA THR A 88 1.71 6.19 9.53
C THR A 88 1.83 5.15 8.41
N SER A 89 0.94 5.16 7.42
CA SER A 89 1.04 4.25 6.28
C SER A 89 2.25 4.59 5.42
N ASN A 90 2.86 3.58 4.82
CA ASN A 90 4.02 3.75 3.94
C ASN A 90 3.63 3.85 2.46
N VAL A 91 2.39 3.53 2.11
CA VAL A 91 1.88 3.52 0.74
C VAL A 91 0.46 4.08 0.68
N CYS A 92 0.12 4.74 -0.41
CA CYS A 92 -1.24 5.13 -0.73
C CYS A 92 -2.09 3.88 -0.97
N SER A 93 -3.18 3.76 -0.23
CA SER A 93 -4.07 2.60 -0.29
C SER A 93 -5.55 2.97 -0.33
N ILE A 94 -5.87 4.28 -0.36
CA ILE A 94 -7.23 4.77 -0.59
C ILE A 94 -7.19 5.99 -1.54
N GLY A 95 -8.33 6.39 -2.08
CA GLY A 95 -8.39 7.58 -2.92
C GLY A 95 -9.78 7.92 -3.44
N TRP A 96 -10.00 9.21 -3.69
CA TRP A 96 -11.28 9.72 -4.17
C TRP A 96 -11.36 9.68 -5.71
N CYS A 97 -12.48 9.18 -6.24
CA CYS A 97 -12.81 9.26 -7.66
C CYS A 97 -13.98 10.22 -7.87
N GLU A 98 -13.67 11.43 -8.36
CA GLU A 98 -14.65 12.50 -8.62
C GLU A 98 -15.72 12.06 -9.63
N LYS A 99 -15.34 11.30 -10.67
CA LYS A 99 -16.26 10.88 -11.72
C LYS A 99 -17.38 9.98 -11.17
N GLU A 100 -17.04 9.11 -10.23
CA GLU A 100 -17.97 8.12 -9.67
C GLU A 100 -18.56 8.55 -8.33
N GLN A 101 -18.07 9.63 -7.75
CA GLN A 101 -18.42 10.09 -6.40
C GLN A 101 -18.21 8.97 -5.36
N LYS A 102 -17.06 8.28 -5.45
CA LYS A 102 -16.71 7.15 -4.58
C LYS A 102 -15.31 7.25 -3.99
N TRP A 103 -15.18 6.76 -2.76
CA TRP A 103 -13.91 6.48 -2.12
C TRP A 103 -13.49 5.04 -2.41
N TYR A 104 -12.30 4.89 -2.97
CA TYR A 104 -11.71 3.60 -3.27
C TYR A 104 -10.72 3.20 -2.19
N GLY A 105 -10.75 1.93 -1.80
CA GLY A 105 -9.70 1.28 -1.02
C GLY A 105 -9.08 0.14 -1.81
N TRP A 106 -7.79 -0.10 -1.67
CA TRP A 106 -7.10 -1.19 -2.37
C TRP A 106 -5.88 -1.73 -1.63
N SER A 107 -5.45 -2.90 -2.09
CA SER A 107 -4.15 -3.51 -1.79
C SER A 107 -3.61 -4.19 -3.06
N HIS A 108 -2.56 -5.01 -2.91
CA HIS A 108 -2.10 -5.88 -3.98
C HIS A 108 -3.15 -6.94 -4.40
N ARG A 109 -4.12 -7.26 -3.53
CA ARG A 109 -5.11 -8.34 -3.75
C ARG A 109 -6.40 -7.85 -4.40
N ALA A 110 -6.88 -6.67 -4.01
CA ALA A 110 -8.21 -6.22 -4.38
C ALA A 110 -8.33 -4.69 -4.41
N ILE A 111 -9.34 -4.19 -5.11
CA ILE A 111 -9.75 -2.78 -5.14
C ILE A 111 -11.27 -2.70 -5.15
N TYR A 112 -11.85 -1.85 -4.30
CA TYR A 112 -13.30 -1.63 -4.24
C TYR A 112 -13.63 -0.16 -3.94
N GLY A 113 -14.77 0.31 -4.48
CA GLY A 113 -15.22 1.69 -4.36
C GLY A 113 -16.53 1.81 -3.60
N PHE A 114 -16.52 2.63 -2.55
CA PHE A 114 -17.64 2.91 -1.66
C PHE A 114 -18.20 4.30 -1.90
N GLY A 115 -19.52 4.42 -1.96
CA GLY A 115 -20.26 5.67 -2.09
C GLY A 115 -21.30 5.85 -0.98
N VAL A 116 -21.94 7.01 -0.96
CA VAL A 116 -23.06 7.28 -0.05
C VAL A 116 -24.19 6.27 -0.29
N GLY A 117 -24.69 5.67 0.79
CA GLY A 117 -25.73 4.66 0.79
C GLY A 117 -25.23 3.22 0.84
N ASP A 118 -23.92 2.96 0.65
CA ASP A 118 -23.37 1.61 0.79
C ASP A 118 -23.49 1.13 2.24
N VAL A 119 -23.74 -0.17 2.42
CA VAL A 119 -23.98 -0.79 3.73
C VAL A 119 -23.04 -1.97 3.92
N VAL A 120 -22.35 -2.02 5.05
CA VAL A 120 -21.52 -3.17 5.46
C VAL A 120 -22.41 -4.38 5.74
N LYS A 121 -22.13 -5.49 5.08
CA LYS A 121 -22.82 -6.77 5.25
C LYS A 121 -21.92 -7.79 5.94
N GLU A 122 -22.54 -8.83 6.48
CA GLU A 122 -21.81 -9.98 7.00
C GLU A 122 -20.98 -10.62 5.88
N GLY A 123 -19.70 -10.87 6.17
CA GLY A 123 -18.73 -11.41 5.22
C GLY A 123 -18.03 -10.37 4.33
N ASP A 124 -18.43 -9.09 4.37
CA ASP A 124 -17.67 -8.04 3.68
C ASP A 124 -16.29 -7.86 4.35
N CYS A 125 -15.26 -7.59 3.55
CA CYS A 125 -13.92 -7.37 4.10
C CYS A 125 -13.87 -6.18 5.07
N THR A 126 -14.73 -5.17 4.88
CA THR A 126 -14.87 -4.02 5.80
C THR A 126 -15.36 -4.42 7.19
N ALA A 127 -16.00 -5.58 7.34
CA ALA A 127 -16.43 -6.13 8.63
C ALA A 127 -15.34 -6.97 9.33
N SER A 128 -14.11 -6.98 8.81
CA SER A 128 -12.96 -7.70 9.38
C SER A 128 -11.73 -6.80 9.38
N SER A 129 -10.84 -6.92 10.37
CA SER A 129 -9.61 -6.12 10.45
C SER A 129 -8.45 -6.71 9.64
N GLY A 130 -8.56 -7.97 9.20
CA GLY A 130 -7.48 -8.74 8.56
C GLY A 130 -6.53 -9.42 9.57
N TYR A 131 -6.66 -9.13 10.86
CA TYR A 131 -5.88 -9.77 11.94
C TYR A 131 -6.61 -10.97 12.54
N THR A 132 -5.86 -11.82 13.23
CA THR A 132 -6.42 -12.93 14.01
C THR A 132 -7.05 -12.41 15.31
N GLU A 133 -8.06 -13.12 15.82
CA GLU A 133 -8.70 -12.75 17.09
C GLU A 133 -7.72 -12.69 18.27
N SER A 134 -6.72 -13.57 18.30
CA SER A 134 -5.71 -13.58 19.36
C SER A 134 -4.89 -12.29 19.37
N TYR A 135 -4.50 -11.80 18.20
CA TYR A 135 -3.74 -10.54 18.08
C TYR A 135 -4.59 -9.35 18.54
N LEU A 136 -5.85 -9.26 18.13
CA LEU A 136 -6.74 -8.15 18.51
C LEU A 136 -7.12 -8.12 20.00
N ARG A 137 -7.07 -9.27 20.70
CA ARG A 137 -7.24 -9.27 22.17
C ARG A 137 -6.09 -8.55 22.87
N GLU A 138 -4.89 -8.63 22.30
CA GLU A 138 -3.69 -7.97 22.80
C GLU A 138 -3.55 -6.54 22.26
N HIS A 139 -4.07 -6.27 21.06
CA HIS A 139 -4.00 -5.01 20.32
C HIS A 139 -5.37 -4.55 19.80
N PRO A 140 -6.32 -4.21 20.67
CA PRO A 140 -7.67 -3.81 20.26
C PRO A 140 -7.70 -2.50 19.45
N GLU A 141 -6.68 -1.65 19.58
CA GLU A 141 -6.54 -0.41 18.83
C GLU A 141 -6.31 -0.60 17.33
N ASP A 142 -5.86 -1.79 16.91
CA ASP A 142 -5.62 -2.14 15.51
C ASP A 142 -6.89 -2.64 14.81
N ASP A 143 -8.01 -2.80 15.54
CA ASP A 143 -9.28 -3.19 14.94
C ASP A 143 -9.91 -2.02 14.17
N THR A 144 -9.78 -2.09 12.85
CA THR A 144 -10.35 -1.13 11.91
C THR A 144 -11.66 -1.62 11.27
N SER A 145 -12.21 -2.73 11.76
CA SER A 145 -13.46 -3.29 11.24
C SER A 145 -14.66 -2.39 11.52
N LEU A 146 -15.62 -2.42 10.60
CA LEU A 146 -16.88 -1.72 10.73
C LEU A 146 -17.98 -2.71 11.10
N ARG A 147 -18.88 -2.29 11.98
CA ARG A 147 -20.05 -3.10 12.35
C ARG A 147 -20.90 -3.41 11.12
N VAL A 148 -21.43 -4.63 11.06
CA VAL A 148 -22.49 -4.99 10.10
C VAL A 148 -23.67 -4.04 10.27
N GLY A 149 -24.19 -3.55 9.14
CA GLY A 149 -25.23 -2.52 9.11
C GLY A 149 -24.71 -1.08 9.19
N PHE A 150 -23.39 -0.85 9.24
CA PHE A 150 -22.84 0.49 9.03
C PHE A 150 -23.20 0.98 7.61
N THR A 151 -23.92 2.10 7.51
CA THR A 151 -24.30 2.73 6.24
C THR A 151 -23.52 4.01 6.07
N ALA A 152 -22.91 4.20 4.90
CA ALA A 152 -22.29 5.48 4.56
C ALA A 152 -23.34 6.56 4.34
N LYS A 153 -23.46 7.51 5.27
CA LYS A 153 -24.43 8.62 5.17
C LYS A 153 -23.89 9.79 4.36
N ASP A 154 -22.58 9.91 4.32
CA ASP A 154 -21.87 10.96 3.60
C ASP A 154 -20.53 10.44 3.03
N LEU A 155 -19.75 11.36 2.45
CA LEU A 155 -18.45 11.05 1.85
C LEU A 155 -17.38 10.68 2.89
N ILE A 156 -17.53 11.13 4.14
CA ILE A 156 -16.59 10.80 5.22
C ILE A 156 -16.81 9.34 5.61
N ASP A 157 -18.05 8.90 5.76
CA ASP A 157 -18.36 7.50 6.03
C ASP A 157 -17.90 6.58 4.88
N ALA A 158 -18.08 6.99 3.63
CA ALA A 158 -17.58 6.23 2.48
C ALA A 158 -16.04 6.11 2.50
N LYS A 159 -15.34 7.17 2.93
CA LYS A 159 -13.89 7.13 3.13
C LYS A 159 -13.49 6.17 4.24
N ILE A 160 -14.23 6.15 5.35
CA ILE A 160 -14.02 5.21 6.45
C ILE A 160 -14.17 3.76 5.96
N MET A 161 -15.17 3.48 5.12
CA MET A 161 -15.33 2.15 4.49
C MET A 161 -14.14 1.79 3.60
N ALA A 162 -13.65 2.71 2.78
CA ALA A 162 -12.46 2.49 1.96
C ALA A 162 -11.20 2.21 2.80
N MET A 163 -11.05 2.90 3.93
CA MET A 163 -9.96 2.69 4.89
C MET A 163 -10.01 1.29 5.51
N ALA A 164 -11.18 0.90 6.04
CA ALA A 164 -11.41 -0.42 6.63
C ALA A 164 -11.16 -1.54 5.61
N PHE A 165 -11.66 -1.38 4.39
CA PHE A 165 -11.41 -2.31 3.30
C PHE A 165 -9.91 -2.43 3.01
N ALA A 166 -9.22 -1.31 2.79
CA ALA A 166 -7.79 -1.32 2.49
C ALA A 166 -6.98 -1.98 3.62
N ALA A 167 -7.32 -1.74 4.89
CA ALA A 167 -6.68 -2.39 6.03
C ALA A 167 -6.90 -3.91 6.02
N SER A 168 -8.15 -4.37 5.85
CA SER A 168 -8.52 -5.79 5.84
C SER A 168 -7.85 -6.62 4.74
N VAL A 169 -7.55 -5.99 3.59
CA VAL A 169 -6.94 -6.67 2.43
C VAL A 169 -5.45 -6.37 2.28
N SER A 170 -4.85 -5.58 3.18
CA SER A 170 -3.41 -5.33 3.18
C SER A 170 -2.59 -6.57 3.52
#